data_AF-A0A2T4JDJ6-F1
#
_entry.id   AF-A0A2T4JDJ6-F1
#
_cell.length_a   1.000
_cell.length_b   1.000
_cell.length_c   1.000
_cell.angle_alpha   90.00
_cell.angle_beta   90.00
_cell.angle_gamma   90.00
#
_symmetry.space_group_name_H-M   'P 1'
#
loop_
_entity.id
_entity.type
_entity.pdbx_description
1 polymer ?
#
loop_
_entity_poly.entity_id
_entity_poly.type
_entity_poly.pdbx_seq_one_letter_code
_entity_poly.pdbx_strand_id
1 'polypeptide(L)'
;MKVHRDILANLAERRRLERRERDARRGRLGRGRFDQLVRELAGVIRLAFEAGATGSLFGLEGPLRHGIRADLCLQGWHWHDADQMARELMDEAFKAVRATRPSWNEGQREWTVEAGTLIERTRCAHCGKPLPEGHHKFCRTTCANVYHSRLSRLKDGAETAVVRIAVRVMT
;
A
#
# COMPACT_ATOMS: atom_id res chain seq x y z
N MET A 1 50.55 3.23 -5.17
CA MET A 1 49.20 3.03 -5.73
C MET A 1 48.06 3.06 -4.70
N LYS A 2 48.21 2.54 -3.47
CA LYS A 2 47.12 2.49 -2.46
C LYS A 2 46.61 3.88 -2.01
N VAL A 3 47.53 4.79 -1.68
CA VAL A 3 47.23 6.15 -1.19
C VAL A 3 46.37 6.96 -2.16
N HIS A 4 46.66 6.91 -3.48
CA HIS A 4 45.87 7.62 -4.49
C HIS A 4 44.44 7.07 -4.61
N ARG A 5 44.28 5.74 -4.48
CA ARG A 5 42.96 5.09 -4.50
C ARG A 5 42.11 5.50 -3.28
N ASP A 6 42.74 5.60 -2.12
CA ASP A 6 42.07 5.98 -0.87
C ASP A 6 41.62 7.45 -0.89
N ILE A 7 42.44 8.35 -1.47
CA ILE A 7 42.08 9.76 -1.67
C ILE A 7 40.87 9.90 -2.61
N LEU A 8 40.86 9.18 -3.73
CA LEU A 8 39.75 9.21 -4.69
C LEU A 8 38.45 8.67 -4.08
N ALA A 9 38.53 7.60 -3.29
CA ALA A 9 37.37 7.03 -2.58
C ALA A 9 36.77 8.03 -1.58
N ASN A 10 37.61 8.72 -0.80
CA ASN A 10 37.16 9.75 0.15
C ASN A 10 36.49 10.94 -0.55
N LEU A 11 37.03 11.39 -1.69
CA LEU A 11 36.41 12.47 -2.48
C LEU A 11 35.04 12.04 -3.05
N ALA A 12 34.91 10.79 -3.50
CA ALA A 12 33.66 10.26 -4.01
C ALA A 12 32.57 10.19 -2.91
N GLU A 13 32.94 9.75 -1.71
CA GLU A 13 31.99 9.67 -0.58
C GLU A 13 31.56 11.06 -0.11
N ARG A 14 32.48 12.03 -0.02
CA ARG A 14 32.11 13.43 0.29
C ARG A 14 31.09 13.99 -0.72
N ARG A 15 31.34 13.80 -2.01
CA ARG A 15 30.40 14.22 -3.07
C ARG A 15 29.06 13.51 -2.96
N ARG A 16 29.02 12.27 -2.49
CA ARG A 16 27.77 11.51 -2.28
C ARG A 16 26.98 12.09 -1.10
N LEU A 17 27.63 12.41 0.01
CA LEU A 17 27.01 13.03 1.18
C LEU A 17 26.46 14.42 0.86
N GLU A 18 27.24 15.27 0.18
CA GLU A 18 26.80 16.60 -0.25
C GLU A 18 25.58 16.55 -1.17
N ARG A 19 25.51 15.55 -2.06
CA ARG A 19 24.32 15.31 -2.89
C ARG A 19 23.11 14.90 -2.06
N ARG A 20 23.28 13.98 -1.10
CA ARG A 20 22.19 13.55 -0.21
C ARG A 20 21.63 14.71 0.61
N GLU A 21 22.50 15.54 1.16
CA GLU A 21 22.12 16.73 1.92
C GLU A 21 21.39 17.75 1.05
N ARG A 22 21.81 17.91 -0.21
CA ARG A 22 21.12 18.77 -1.18
C ARG A 22 19.74 18.24 -1.53
N ASP A 23 19.60 16.93 -1.76
CA ASP A 23 18.31 16.29 -2.05
C ASP A 23 17.37 16.45 -0.84
N ALA A 24 17.88 16.22 0.38
CA ALA A 24 17.14 16.37 1.63
C ALA A 24 16.60 17.80 1.82
N ARG A 25 17.45 18.82 1.61
CA ARG A 25 17.04 20.23 1.68
C ARG A 25 15.97 20.61 0.63
N ARG A 26 15.95 19.92 -0.51
CA ARG A 26 14.98 20.17 -1.59
C ARG A 26 13.71 19.35 -1.44
N GLY A 27 13.69 18.34 -0.57
CA GLY A 27 12.62 17.34 -0.52
C GLY A 27 12.45 16.57 -1.84
N ARG A 28 13.51 16.48 -2.67
CA ARG A 28 13.41 15.84 -4.00
C ARG A 28 14.69 15.16 -4.43
N LEU A 29 14.56 13.96 -4.99
CA LEU A 29 15.66 13.23 -5.60
C LEU A 29 15.99 13.80 -6.98
N GLY A 30 17.28 13.83 -7.32
CA GLY A 30 17.71 14.08 -8.70
C GLY A 30 17.19 13.01 -9.66
N ARG A 31 16.77 13.41 -10.87
CA ARG A 31 16.11 12.53 -11.86
C ARG A 31 16.86 11.22 -12.11
N GLY A 32 18.18 11.26 -12.32
CA GLY A 32 18.95 10.03 -12.56
C GLY A 32 18.93 9.04 -11.40
N ARG A 33 18.97 9.54 -10.15
CA ARG A 33 18.85 8.69 -8.94
C ARG A 33 17.43 8.15 -8.78
N PHE A 34 16.44 8.99 -9.06
CA PHE A 34 15.03 8.58 -9.06
C PHE A 34 14.79 7.44 -10.06
N ASP A 35 15.16 7.63 -11.32
CA ASP A 35 14.99 6.63 -12.39
C ASP A 35 15.75 5.33 -12.10
N GLN A 36 16.93 5.41 -11.48
CA GLN A 36 17.67 4.24 -11.04
C GLN A 36 16.91 3.46 -9.96
N LEU A 37 16.46 4.15 -8.90
CA LEU A 37 15.73 3.50 -7.81
C LEU A 37 14.41 2.88 -8.29
N VAL A 38 13.67 3.55 -9.18
CA VAL A 38 12.46 3.01 -9.78
C VAL A 38 12.74 1.69 -10.51
N ARG A 39 13.83 1.61 -11.29
CA ARG A 39 14.23 0.37 -11.99
C ARG A 39 14.59 -0.75 -11.02
N GLU A 40 15.33 -0.43 -9.96
CA GLU A 40 15.71 -1.41 -8.93
C GLU A 40 14.48 -1.94 -8.18
N LEU A 41 13.59 -1.04 -7.73
CA LEU A 41 12.34 -1.39 -7.06
C LEU A 41 11.44 -2.26 -7.95
N ALA A 42 11.28 -1.88 -9.22
CA ALA A 42 10.50 -2.66 -10.19
C ALA A 42 11.10 -4.06 -10.44
N GLY A 43 12.42 -4.20 -10.36
CA GLY A 43 13.11 -5.49 -10.42
C GLY A 43 12.82 -6.36 -9.20
N VAL A 44 12.92 -5.79 -7.99
CA VAL A 44 12.61 -6.48 -6.73
C VAL A 44 11.15 -6.94 -6.69
N ILE A 45 10.21 -6.06 -7.07
CA ILE A 45 8.78 -6.39 -7.11
C ILE A 45 8.50 -7.56 -8.05
N ARG A 46 9.05 -7.52 -9.28
CA ARG A 46 8.88 -8.61 -10.26
C ARG A 46 9.45 -9.92 -9.75
N LEU A 47 10.70 -9.89 -9.28
CA LEU A 47 11.37 -11.09 -8.77
C LEU A 47 10.60 -11.72 -7.60
N ALA A 48 10.13 -10.91 -6.65
CA ALA A 48 9.37 -11.41 -5.51
C ALA A 48 8.03 -12.04 -5.92
N PHE A 49 7.35 -11.47 -6.92
CA PHE A 49 6.11 -12.02 -7.46
C PHE A 49 6.35 -13.31 -8.24
N GLU A 50 7.33 -13.32 -9.15
CA GLU A 50 7.69 -14.49 -9.96
C GLU A 50 8.18 -15.67 -9.10
N ALA A 51 8.89 -15.39 -8.00
CA ALA A 51 9.31 -16.38 -7.03
C ALA A 51 8.18 -16.88 -6.10
N GLY A 52 6.96 -16.33 -6.21
CA GLY A 52 5.83 -16.68 -5.35
C GLY A 52 5.95 -16.22 -3.91
N ALA A 53 6.92 -15.36 -3.58
CA ALA A 53 7.09 -14.80 -2.23
C ALA A 53 5.95 -13.84 -1.86
N THR A 54 5.27 -13.28 -2.86
CA THR A 54 4.13 -12.39 -2.69
C THR A 54 2.97 -12.82 -3.59
N GLY A 55 1.74 -12.78 -3.07
CA GLY A 55 0.53 -13.13 -3.84
C GLY A 55 0.08 -12.07 -4.86
N SER A 56 0.70 -10.89 -4.89
CA SER A 56 0.44 -9.85 -5.90
C SER A 56 1.66 -8.95 -6.08
N LEU A 57 1.69 -8.19 -7.18
CA LEU A 57 2.71 -7.17 -7.42
C LEU A 57 2.73 -6.08 -6.34
N PHE A 58 1.62 -5.86 -5.61
CA PHE A 58 1.54 -4.91 -4.50
C PHE A 58 2.01 -5.48 -3.15
N GLY A 59 2.38 -6.76 -3.08
CA GLY A 59 2.67 -7.45 -1.83
C GLY A 59 3.82 -6.84 -1.00
N LEU A 60 4.76 -6.14 -1.65
CA LEU A 60 5.87 -5.46 -0.99
C LEU A 60 5.65 -3.94 -0.78
N GLU A 61 4.48 -3.40 -1.12
CA GLU A 61 4.25 -1.95 -1.08
C GLU A 61 4.53 -1.35 0.30
N GLY A 62 3.93 -1.94 1.34
CA GLY A 62 4.08 -1.47 2.72
C GLY A 62 5.52 -1.49 3.21
N PRO A 63 6.20 -2.66 3.21
CA PRO A 63 7.59 -2.77 3.64
C PRO A 63 8.55 -1.87 2.87
N LEU A 64 8.45 -1.81 1.52
CA LEU A 64 9.36 -0.99 0.70
C LEU A 64 9.12 0.50 0.94
N ARG A 65 7.86 0.96 0.95
CA ARG A 65 7.55 2.37 1.24
C ARG A 65 8.05 2.78 2.63
N HIS A 66 7.85 1.93 3.63
CA HIS A 66 8.35 2.16 4.98
C HIS A 66 9.88 2.29 5.00
N GLY A 67 10.59 1.33 4.40
CA GLY A 67 12.05 1.32 4.34
C GLY A 67 12.62 2.56 3.64
N ILE A 68 12.08 2.91 2.47
CA ILE A 68 12.50 4.10 1.72
C ILE A 68 12.31 5.36 2.58
N ARG A 69 11.13 5.53 3.18
CA ARG A 69 10.84 6.70 4.02
C ARG A 69 11.79 6.77 5.22
N ALA A 70 12.00 5.66 5.92
CA ALA A 70 12.91 5.60 7.05
C ALA A 70 14.33 6.01 6.64
N ASP A 71 14.82 5.46 5.53
CA ASP A 71 16.14 5.79 4.99
C ASP A 71 16.27 7.27 4.59
N LEU A 72 15.23 7.87 4.02
CA LEU A 72 15.21 9.29 3.68
C LEU A 72 15.19 10.18 4.94
N CYS A 73 14.39 9.85 5.95
CA CYS A 73 14.41 10.55 7.23
C CYS A 73 15.79 10.49 7.89
N LEU A 74 16.46 9.34 7.86
CA LEU A 74 17.84 9.19 8.35
C LEU A 74 18.87 9.99 7.53
N GLN A 75 18.56 10.30 6.27
CA GLN A 75 19.34 11.21 5.42
C GLN A 75 19.04 12.70 5.71
N GLY A 76 18.21 13.02 6.71
CA GLY A 76 17.87 14.38 7.12
C GLY A 76 16.69 14.99 6.38
N TRP A 77 15.86 14.17 5.71
CA TRP A 77 14.63 14.66 5.07
C TRP A 77 13.56 14.98 6.11
N HIS A 78 12.72 15.97 5.83
CA HIS A 78 11.48 16.14 6.57
C HIS A 78 10.55 14.96 6.32
N TRP A 79 9.82 14.56 7.35
CA TRP A 79 8.97 13.36 7.31
C TRP A 79 7.96 13.39 6.16
N HIS A 80 7.32 14.55 5.93
CA HIS A 80 6.33 14.72 4.86
C HIS A 80 6.94 14.52 3.48
N ASP A 81 8.09 15.15 3.21
CA ASP A 81 8.78 15.04 1.92
C ASP A 81 9.31 13.62 1.68
N ALA A 82 9.80 12.97 2.74
CA ALA A 82 10.23 11.58 2.68
C ALA A 82 9.07 10.62 2.38
N ASP A 83 7.91 10.80 3.01
CA ASP A 83 6.73 9.98 2.76
C ASP A 83 6.17 10.20 1.35
N GLN A 84 6.12 11.45 0.89
CA GLN A 84 5.70 11.79 -0.46
C GLN A 84 6.64 11.19 -1.51
N MET A 85 7.95 11.35 -1.36
CA MET A 85 8.95 10.78 -2.27
C MET A 85 8.90 9.25 -2.29
N ALA A 86 8.72 8.61 -1.14
CA ALA A 86 8.54 7.16 -1.06
C ALA A 86 7.29 6.71 -1.81
N ARG A 87 6.17 7.43 -1.69
CA ARG A 87 4.94 7.16 -2.47
C ARG A 87 5.18 7.32 -3.97
N GLU A 88 5.81 8.42 -4.40
CA GLU A 88 6.11 8.67 -5.82
C GLU A 88 7.01 7.59 -6.43
N LEU A 89 8.06 7.16 -5.72
CA LEU A 89 8.94 6.06 -6.16
C LEU A 89 8.17 4.76 -6.35
N MET A 90 7.29 4.42 -5.40
CA MET A 90 6.47 3.21 -5.49
C MET A 90 5.46 3.28 -6.63
N ASP A 91 4.77 4.41 -6.81
CA ASP A 91 3.81 4.59 -7.90
C ASP A 91 4.49 4.44 -9.27
N GLU A 92 5.67 5.02 -9.47
CA GLU A 92 6.44 4.85 -10.72
C GLU A 92 6.99 3.43 -10.88
N ALA A 93 7.41 2.76 -9.80
CA ALA A 93 7.81 1.36 -9.85
C ALA A 93 6.64 0.45 -10.25
N PHE A 94 5.43 0.69 -9.73
CA PHE A 94 4.23 -0.05 -10.11
C PHE A 94 3.82 0.18 -11.57
N LYS A 95 3.92 1.42 -12.06
CA LYS A 95 3.74 1.72 -13.49
C LYS A 95 4.75 0.97 -14.36
N ALA A 96 6.02 0.92 -13.93
CA ALA A 96 7.08 0.25 -14.67
C ALA A 96 6.88 -1.27 -14.78
N VAL A 97 6.18 -1.89 -13.82
CA VAL A 97 5.76 -3.31 -13.89
C VAL A 97 4.36 -3.51 -14.45
N ARG A 98 3.71 -2.44 -14.94
CA ARG A 98 2.33 -2.43 -15.47
C ARG A 98 1.30 -2.99 -14.48
N ALA A 99 1.51 -2.75 -13.18
CA ALA A 99 0.54 -3.13 -12.16
C ALA A 99 -0.69 -2.22 -12.21
N THR A 100 -1.87 -2.80 -12.27
CA THR A 100 -3.15 -2.09 -12.16
C THR A 100 -3.70 -2.27 -10.76
N ARG A 101 -3.97 -1.18 -10.05
CA ARG A 101 -4.63 -1.28 -8.74
C ARG A 101 -6.08 -1.73 -8.95
N PRO A 102 -6.57 -2.69 -8.14
CA PRO A 102 -7.99 -2.98 -8.12
C PRO A 102 -8.76 -1.73 -7.73
N SER A 103 -9.94 -1.55 -8.32
CA SER A 103 -10.90 -0.57 -7.85
C SER A 103 -11.25 -0.84 -6.38
N TRP A 104 -11.78 0.18 -5.70
CA TRP A 104 -12.23 0.04 -4.32
C TRP A 104 -13.17 -1.16 -4.12
N ASN A 105 -14.08 -1.38 -5.07
CA ASN A 105 -15.02 -2.50 -5.05
C ASN A 105 -14.31 -3.86 -5.20
N GLU A 106 -13.32 -3.94 -6.09
CA GLU A 106 -12.52 -5.15 -6.31
C GLU A 106 -11.63 -5.49 -5.10
N GLY A 107 -11.26 -4.49 -4.29
CA GLY A 107 -10.54 -4.67 -3.04
C GLY A 107 -11.41 -5.13 -1.87
N GLN A 108 -12.74 -5.22 -2.02
CA GLN A 108 -13.63 -5.67 -0.96
C GLN A 108 -13.58 -7.20 -0.83
N ARG A 109 -13.74 -7.69 0.41
CA ARG A 109 -13.79 -9.13 0.69
C ARG A 109 -14.85 -9.81 -0.16
N GLU A 110 -15.99 -9.15 -0.37
CA GLU A 110 -17.11 -9.62 -1.15
C GLU A 110 -16.77 -9.89 -2.63
N TRP A 111 -15.76 -9.23 -3.19
CA TRP A 111 -15.32 -9.45 -4.57
C TRP A 111 -14.45 -10.72 -4.72
N THR A 112 -13.69 -11.06 -3.68
CA THR A 112 -12.85 -12.27 -3.65
C THR A 112 -13.66 -13.54 -3.35
N VAL A 113 -14.92 -13.39 -2.93
CA VAL A 113 -15.85 -14.52 -2.77
C VAL A 113 -16.56 -14.72 -4.09
N GLU A 114 -16.17 -15.75 -4.85
CA GLU A 114 -16.84 -16.13 -6.08
C GLU A 114 -18.35 -16.32 -5.83
N ALA A 115 -19.18 -15.87 -6.77
CA ALA A 115 -20.62 -16.10 -6.73
C ALA A 115 -20.88 -17.61 -6.79
N GLY A 116 -21.16 -18.22 -5.63
CA GLY A 116 -21.34 -19.68 -5.50
C GLY A 116 -20.36 -20.35 -4.54
N THR A 117 -19.29 -19.68 -4.10
CA THR A 117 -18.47 -20.20 -3.00
C THR A 117 -19.29 -20.16 -1.72
N LEU A 118 -19.74 -21.34 -1.26
CA LEU A 118 -20.39 -21.50 0.03
C LEU A 118 -19.34 -21.26 1.11
N ILE A 119 -19.16 -20.01 1.51
CA ILE A 119 -18.48 -19.72 2.77
C ILE A 119 -19.42 -20.20 3.86
N GLU A 120 -19.12 -21.36 4.45
CA GLU A 120 -19.76 -21.77 5.69
C GLU A 120 -19.46 -20.71 6.75
N ARG A 121 -20.49 -19.91 7.05
CA ARG A 121 -20.43 -18.96 8.14
C ARG A 121 -20.94 -19.68 9.37
N THR A 122 -20.14 -19.70 10.43
CA THR A 122 -20.60 -20.11 11.76
C THR A 122 -21.22 -18.94 12.53
N ARG A 123 -21.07 -17.71 12.01
CA ARG A 123 -21.46 -16.46 12.68
C ARG A 123 -22.19 -15.50 11.73
N CYS A 124 -23.15 -14.77 12.29
CA CYS A 124 -23.94 -13.78 11.58
C CYS A 124 -23.07 -12.64 11.03
N ALA A 125 -23.26 -12.31 9.74
CA ALA A 125 -22.51 -11.25 9.07
C ALA A 125 -22.78 -9.83 9.59
N HIS A 126 -23.88 -9.62 10.34
CA HIS A 126 -24.23 -8.33 10.94
C HIS A 126 -23.78 -8.22 12.40
N CYS A 127 -24.19 -9.16 13.26
CA CYS A 127 -24.00 -9.05 14.72
C CYS A 127 -22.92 -9.97 15.30
N GLY A 128 -22.30 -10.86 14.49
CA GLY A 128 -21.24 -11.76 14.94
C GLY A 128 -21.67 -12.92 15.86
N LYS A 129 -22.95 -13.01 16.23
CA LYS A 129 -23.50 -14.13 17.02
C LYS A 129 -23.49 -15.44 16.22
N PRO A 130 -23.44 -16.62 16.88
CA PRO A 130 -23.57 -17.91 16.20
C PRO A 130 -24.81 -17.96 15.32
N LEU A 131 -24.70 -18.58 14.14
CA LEU A 131 -25.86 -18.80 13.29
C LEU A 131 -26.69 -19.97 13.84
N PRO A 132 -28.02 -19.82 13.95
CA PRO A 132 -28.91 -20.94 14.23
C PRO A 132 -28.86 -21.97 13.10
N GLU A 133 -29.25 -23.20 13.39
CA GLU A 133 -29.34 -24.27 12.39
C GLU A 133 -30.23 -23.87 11.20
N GLY A 134 -29.78 -24.16 9.98
CA GLY A 134 -30.47 -23.76 8.74
C GLY A 134 -30.24 -22.30 8.31
N HIS A 135 -29.45 -21.51 9.04
CA HIS A 135 -29.11 -20.14 8.63
C HIS A 135 -27.70 -20.06 8.01
N HIS A 136 -27.59 -19.45 6.83
CA HIS A 136 -26.32 -19.40 6.08
C HIS A 136 -25.58 -18.05 6.17
N LYS A 137 -26.25 -16.96 6.58
CA LYS A 137 -25.66 -15.60 6.55
C LYS A 137 -26.07 -14.69 7.70
N PHE A 138 -27.34 -14.72 8.11
CA PHE A 138 -27.87 -13.86 9.17
C PHE A 138 -28.65 -14.67 10.20
N CYS A 139 -28.52 -14.32 11.48
CA CYS A 139 -29.19 -15.05 12.55
C CYS A 139 -30.71 -14.80 12.58
N ARG A 140 -31.18 -13.65 12.06
CA ARG A 140 -32.59 -13.23 12.01
C ARG A 140 -32.81 -12.27 10.84
N THR A 141 -34.06 -12.14 10.37
CA THR A 141 -34.47 -11.22 9.30
C THR A 141 -34.10 -9.77 9.61
N THR A 142 -34.20 -9.35 10.87
CA THR A 142 -33.81 -8.00 11.31
C THR A 142 -32.33 -7.70 11.02
N CYS A 143 -31.44 -8.69 11.26
CA CYS A 143 -30.02 -8.55 10.95
C CYS A 143 -29.76 -8.46 9.44
N ALA A 144 -30.54 -9.21 8.64
CA ALA A 144 -30.47 -9.11 7.18
C ALA A 144 -30.89 -7.70 6.70
N ASN A 145 -32.04 -7.22 7.18
CA ASN A 145 -32.58 -5.91 6.78
C ASN A 145 -31.63 -4.77 7.14
N VAL A 146 -31.12 -4.73 8.37
CA VAL A 146 -30.17 -3.68 8.80
C VAL A 146 -28.87 -3.73 7.97
N TYR A 147 -28.35 -4.94 7.72
CA TYR A 147 -27.17 -5.12 6.87
C TYR A 147 -27.40 -4.58 5.46
N HIS A 148 -28.51 -4.96 4.82
CA HIS A 148 -28.82 -4.53 3.46
C HIS A 148 -29.12 -3.03 3.38
N SER A 149 -29.82 -2.44 4.35
CA SER A 149 -30.01 -0.99 4.42
C SER A 149 -28.69 -0.23 4.58
N ARG A 150 -27.76 -0.74 5.40
CA ARG A 150 -26.42 -0.16 5.52
C ARG A 150 -25.65 -0.24 4.20
N LEU A 151 -25.71 -1.39 3.52
CA LEU A 151 -25.05 -1.59 2.24
C LEU A 151 -25.64 -0.69 1.14
N SER A 152 -26.96 -0.52 1.09
CA SER A 152 -27.61 0.42 0.17
C SER A 152 -27.11 1.84 0.42
N ARG A 153 -27.08 2.30 1.68
CA ARG A 153 -26.56 3.63 2.02
C ARG A 153 -25.09 3.83 1.62
N LEU A 154 -24.27 2.79 1.65
CA LEU A 154 -22.89 2.84 1.17
C LEU A 154 -22.81 2.93 -0.36
N LYS A 155 -23.71 2.25 -1.08
CA LYS A 155 -23.78 2.28 -2.55
C LYS A 155 -24.38 3.57 -3.09
N ASP A 156 -25.41 4.09 -2.42
CA ASP A 156 -26.18 5.28 -2.81
C ASP A 156 -25.54 6.57 -2.30
N GLY A 157 -24.57 6.47 -1.40
CA GLY A 157 -23.88 7.61 -0.81
C GLY A 157 -22.86 8.22 -1.77
N ALA A 158 -23.14 9.42 -2.28
CA ALA A 158 -22.12 10.29 -2.84
C ALA A 158 -20.94 10.46 -1.86
N GLU A 159 -19.74 10.69 -2.38
CA GLU A 159 -18.43 10.67 -1.70
C GLU A 159 -18.41 11.21 -0.25
N THR A 160 -19.18 12.27 0.03
CA THR A 160 -19.33 12.90 1.36
C THR A 160 -20.06 12.05 2.41
N ALA A 161 -21.01 11.19 2.02
CA ALA A 161 -21.73 10.29 2.92
C ALA A 161 -20.85 9.10 3.38
N VAL A 162 -19.98 8.61 2.49
CA VAL A 162 -19.02 7.53 2.79
C VAL A 162 -18.00 7.98 3.84
N VAL A 163 -17.47 9.20 3.72
CA VAL A 163 -16.55 9.81 4.69
C VAL A 163 -17.20 9.90 6.09
N ARG A 164 -18.45 10.35 6.19
CA ARG A 164 -19.18 10.45 7.48
C ARG A 164 -19.40 9.09 8.15
N ILE A 165 -19.66 8.04 7.37
CA ILE A 165 -19.85 6.69 7.91
C ILE A 165 -18.51 6.11 8.41
N ALA A 166 -17.41 6.35 7.70
CA ALA A 166 -16.09 5.87 8.10
C ALA A 166 -15.61 6.52 9.41
N VAL A 167 -15.81 7.84 9.57
CA VAL A 167 -15.37 8.58 10.77
C VAL A 167 -16.13 8.14 12.04
N ARG A 168 -17.40 7.72 11.92
CA ARG A 168 -18.22 7.32 13.08
C ARG A 168 -17.87 5.93 13.64
N VAL A 169 -17.06 5.14 12.93
CA VAL A 169 -16.62 3.80 13.38
C VAL A 169 -15.32 3.87 14.20
N MET A 170 -14.66 5.03 14.24
CA MET A 170 -13.37 5.23 14.95
C MET A 170 -13.53 5.82 16.37
N THR A 171 -14.75 5.98 16.86
CA THR A 171 -15.06 6.33 18.27
C THR A 171 -15.78 5.18 18.94
#